data_AF-A0AAV3RZ22-F1
#
_entry.id   AF-A0AAV3RZ22-F1
#
_cell.length_a   1.000
_cell.length_b   1.000
_cell.length_c   1.000
_cell.angle_alpha   90.00
_cell.angle_beta   90.00
_cell.angle_gamma   90.00
#
_symmetry.space_group_name_H-M   'P 1'
#
loop_
_entity.id
_entity.type
_entity.pdbx_description
1 polymer ?
#
loop_
_entity_poly.entity_id
_entity_poly.type
_entity_poly.pdbx_seq_one_letter_code
_entity_poly.pdbx_strand_id
1 'polypeptide(L)'
;MGHKVLVFIQTHKMSGIIEMNIDRKTKDRQFKVNSFQKGYSSILLLTTGASVGLALTVADRVFIVDPDWNPRQVIEDQCSSCTYRIGQKKDVIVYRLITSGTTEEKIYRKQVCV
;
A
#
# COMPACT_ATOMS: atom_id res chain seq x y z
N MET A 1 -13.21 -15.23 -8.30
CA MET A 1 -13.34 -13.93 -7.60
C MET A 1 -11.94 -13.44 -7.27
N GLY A 2 -11.44 -12.44 -8.00
CA GLY A 2 -10.03 -12.03 -7.90
C GLY A 2 -9.67 -11.35 -6.58
N HIS A 3 -8.40 -11.47 -6.20
CA HIS A 3 -7.81 -10.72 -5.09
C HIS A 3 -7.73 -9.23 -5.45
N LYS A 4 -7.87 -8.37 -4.44
CA LYS A 4 -7.74 -6.93 -4.58
C LYS A 4 -6.45 -6.47 -3.92
N VAL A 5 -5.57 -5.96 -4.77
CA VAL A 5 -4.18 -5.71 -4.45
C VAL A 5 -3.95 -4.22 -4.31
N LEU A 6 -3.34 -3.83 -3.20
CA LEU A 6 -2.78 -2.50 -3.00
C LEU A 6 -1.28 -2.57 -3.18
N VAL A 7 -0.74 -1.61 -3.92
CA VAL A 7 0.69 -1.45 -4.12
C VAL A 7 1.08 -0.09 -3.57
N PHE A 8 1.90 -0.10 -2.52
CA PHE A 8 2.43 1.09 -1.91
C PHE A 8 3.82 1.38 -2.47
N ILE A 9 3.96 2.62 -2.94
CA ILE A 9 5.23 3.15 -3.39
C ILE A 9 5.58 4.47 -2.69
N GLN A 10 6.85 4.78 -2.52
CA GLN A 10 7.32 6.09 -2.03
C GLN A 10 7.57 7.03 -3.22
N THR A 11 8.12 6.49 -4.31
CA THR A 11 8.66 7.32 -5.40
C THR A 11 7.65 7.60 -6.51
N HIS A 12 7.34 8.88 -6.77
CA HIS A 12 6.46 9.30 -7.90
C HIS A 12 6.94 8.84 -9.29
N LYS A 13 8.23 8.53 -9.46
CA LYS A 13 8.76 8.03 -10.73
C LYS A 13 8.14 6.70 -11.17
N MET A 14 7.64 5.91 -10.22
CA MET A 14 6.99 4.62 -10.49
C MET A 14 5.47 4.72 -10.64
N SER A 15 4.86 5.91 -10.46
CA SER A 15 3.41 6.04 -10.53
C SER A 15 2.84 5.86 -11.94
N GLY A 16 3.66 5.97 -12.99
CA GLY A 16 3.26 5.74 -14.38
C GLY A 16 3.14 4.27 -14.82
N ILE A 17 3.46 3.31 -13.94
CA ILE A 17 3.47 1.88 -14.29
C ILE A 17 2.04 1.31 -14.30
N ILE A 18 1.14 1.86 -13.48
CA ILE A 18 -0.24 1.38 -13.32
C ILE A 18 -1.21 2.54 -13.58
N GLU A 19 -2.22 2.31 -14.42
CA GLU A 19 -3.23 3.30 -14.80
C GLU A 19 -4.03 3.82 -13.59
N MET A 20 -4.39 2.91 -12.69
CA MET A 20 -5.03 3.19 -11.40
C MET A 20 -3.98 3.57 -10.34
N ASN A 21 -3.52 4.81 -10.39
CA ASN A 21 -2.60 5.40 -9.40
C ASN A 21 -3.26 6.53 -8.58
N ILE A 22 -2.84 6.71 -7.33
CA ILE A 22 -3.19 7.88 -6.51
C ILE A 22 -1.91 8.45 -5.90
N ASP A 23 -1.64 9.69 -6.30
CA ASP A 23 -0.56 10.50 -5.79
C ASP A 23 -1.11 11.65 -4.95
N ARG A 24 -0.25 12.29 -4.15
CA ARG A 24 -0.63 13.45 -3.32
C ARG A 24 -1.22 14.61 -4.12
N LYS A 25 -0.90 14.70 -5.42
CA LYS A 25 -1.40 15.72 -6.36
C LYS A 25 -2.68 15.30 -7.09
N THR A 26 -3.12 14.05 -6.95
CA THR A 26 -4.33 13.55 -7.63
C THR A 26 -5.58 14.21 -7.04
N LYS A 27 -6.25 15.05 -7.84
CA LYS A 27 -7.48 15.75 -7.43
C LYS A 27 -8.65 14.77 -7.25
N ASP A 28 -8.76 13.76 -8.11
CA ASP A 28 -9.89 12.82 -8.12
C ASP A 28 -9.64 11.55 -7.29
N ARG A 29 -8.92 11.67 -6.17
CA ARG A 29 -8.57 10.52 -5.31
C ARG A 29 -9.81 9.74 -4.86
N GLN A 30 -10.88 10.44 -4.49
CA GLN A 30 -12.09 9.82 -3.96
C GLN A 30 -12.81 9.00 -5.04
N PHE A 31 -12.83 9.49 -6.27
CA PHE A 31 -13.40 8.77 -7.41
C PHE A 31 -12.63 7.47 -7.66
N LYS A 32 -11.30 7.52 -7.71
CA LYS A 32 -10.44 6.34 -7.91
C LYS A 32 -10.60 5.30 -6.79
N VAL A 33 -10.67 5.75 -5.53
CA VAL A 33 -10.94 4.89 -4.36
C VAL A 33 -12.30 4.21 -4.50
N ASN A 34 -13.35 4.97 -4.83
CA ASN A 34 -14.69 4.42 -5.01
C ASN A 34 -14.74 3.41 -6.16
N SER A 35 -14.04 3.67 -7.26
CA SER A 35 -13.93 2.75 -8.39
C SER A 35 -13.24 1.44 -8.02
N PHE A 36 -12.15 1.52 -7.25
CA PHE A 36 -11.48 0.33 -6.70
C PHE A 36 -12.38 -0.47 -5.75
N GLN A 37 -13.12 0.22 -4.86
CA GLN A 37 -14.06 -0.41 -3.94
C GLN A 37 -15.19 -1.13 -4.68
N LYS A 38 -15.78 -0.50 -5.69
CA LYS A 38 -16.82 -1.10 -6.57
C LYS A 38 -16.29 -2.27 -7.42
N GLY A 39 -14.98 -2.44 -7.54
CA GLY A 39 -14.37 -3.57 -8.23
C GLY A 39 -14.10 -3.35 -9.72
N TYR A 40 -14.09 -2.09 -10.19
CA TYR A 40 -13.69 -1.77 -11.55
C TYR A 40 -12.20 -2.03 -11.82
N SER A 41 -11.38 -2.14 -10.78
CA SER A 41 -10.00 -2.56 -10.91
C SER A 41 -9.56 -3.40 -9.73
N SER A 42 -8.72 -4.39 -10.01
CA SER A 42 -8.17 -5.30 -9.01
C SER A 42 -6.89 -4.79 -8.36
N ILE A 43 -6.21 -3.81 -8.97
CA ILE A 43 -4.94 -3.27 -8.50
C ILE A 43 -5.08 -1.75 -8.35
N LEU A 44 -4.61 -1.23 -7.22
CA LEU A 44 -4.52 0.20 -6.96
C LEU A 44 -3.12 0.54 -6.45
N LEU A 45 -2.47 1.48 -7.12
CA LEU A 45 -1.17 1.99 -6.74
C LEU A 45 -1.33 3.28 -5.93
N LEU A 46 -0.66 3.36 -4.80
CA LEU A 46 -0.79 4.43 -3.82
C LEU A 46 0.60 4.91 -3.43
N THR A 47 0.79 6.22 -3.38
CA THR A 47 1.97 6.77 -2.73
C THR A 47 1.80 6.83 -1.22
N THR A 48 2.89 6.68 -0.47
CA THR A 48 2.86 6.64 1.00
C THR A 48 2.14 7.82 1.66
N GLY A 49 2.26 9.02 1.08
CA GLY A 49 1.55 10.20 1.57
C GLY A 49 0.10 10.34 1.09
N ALA A 50 -0.30 9.62 0.04
CA ALA A 50 -1.65 9.69 -0.53
C ALA A 50 -2.62 8.70 0.12
N SER A 51 -2.11 7.62 0.72
CA SER A 51 -2.91 6.58 1.38
C SER A 51 -3.42 6.97 2.76
N VAL A 52 -2.77 7.94 3.41
CA VAL A 52 -3.12 8.38 4.78
C VAL A 52 -4.56 8.88 4.81
N GLY A 53 -5.38 8.28 5.67
CA GLY A 53 -6.78 8.65 5.86
C GLY A 53 -7.77 8.09 4.82
N LEU A 54 -7.32 7.22 3.90
CA LEU A 54 -8.21 6.52 2.97
C LEU A 54 -8.66 5.18 3.57
N ALA A 55 -9.96 4.90 3.50
CA ALA A 55 -10.51 3.61 3.91
C ALA A 55 -10.52 2.65 2.71
N LEU A 56 -9.63 1.65 2.70
CA LEU A 56 -9.48 0.69 1.60
C LEU A 56 -9.87 -0.73 2.04
N THR A 57 -11.12 -0.88 2.50
CA THR A 57 -11.63 -2.11 3.11
C THR A 57 -11.72 -3.30 2.17
N VAL A 58 -11.72 -3.08 0.86
CA VAL A 58 -11.95 -4.16 -0.10
C VAL A 58 -10.69 -4.95 -0.44
N ALA A 59 -9.51 -4.44 -0.06
CA ALA A 59 -8.22 -5.04 -0.34
C ALA A 59 -7.89 -6.20 0.60
N ASP A 60 -7.29 -7.26 0.05
CA ASP A 60 -6.85 -8.47 0.78
C ASP A 60 -5.34 -8.75 0.61
N ARG A 61 -4.68 -8.01 -0.28
CA ARG A 61 -3.25 -8.12 -0.56
C ARG A 61 -2.63 -6.74 -0.55
N VAL A 62 -1.55 -6.57 0.21
CA VAL A 62 -0.81 -5.32 0.30
C VAL A 62 0.64 -5.59 -0.08
N PHE A 63 1.17 -4.85 -1.05
CA PHE A 63 2.58 -4.90 -1.43
C PHE A 63 3.23 -3.57 -1.08
N ILE A 64 4.35 -3.63 -0.35
CA ILE A 64 5.18 -2.49 -0.04
C ILE A 64 6.46 -2.65 -0.86
N VAL A 65 6.63 -1.78 -1.86
CA VAL A 65 7.73 -1.88 -2.84
C VAL A 65 8.98 -1.17 -2.34
N ASP A 66 8.85 0.11 -1.98
CA ASP A 66 9.91 0.95 -1.43
C ASP A 66 9.43 1.55 -0.10
N PRO A 67 9.66 0.87 1.05
CA PRO A 67 9.30 1.41 2.34
C PRO A 67 10.22 2.58 2.72
N ASP A 68 9.63 3.61 3.33
CA ASP A 68 10.40 4.62 4.05
C ASP A 68 11.34 3.97 5.08
N TRP A 69 12.40 4.71 5.45
CA TRP A 69 13.36 4.34 6.49
C TRP A 69 12.71 3.94 7.82
N ASN A 70 11.45 4.33 8.05
CA ASN A 70 10.62 3.87 9.16
C ASN A 70 9.58 2.81 8.72
N PRO A 71 9.86 1.51 8.87
CA PRO A 71 8.96 0.43 8.49
C PRO A 71 7.71 0.35 9.37
N ARG A 72 7.79 0.78 10.63
CA ARG A 72 6.68 0.73 11.58
C ARG A 72 5.61 1.68 11.13
N GLN A 73 5.99 2.90 10.75
CA GLN A 73 5.06 3.91 10.29
C GLN A 73 4.30 3.49 9.03
N VAL A 74 5.00 2.90 8.03
CA VAL A 74 4.34 2.39 6.82
C VAL A 74 3.36 1.26 7.15
N ILE A 75 3.75 0.31 8.01
CA ILE A 75 2.88 -0.79 8.43
C ILE A 75 1.69 -0.26 9.25
N GLU A 76 1.93 0.59 10.24
CA GLU A 76 0.90 1.14 11.13
C GLU A 76 -0.06 2.02 10.34
N ASP A 77 0.39 3.02 9.59
CA ASP A 77 -0.51 3.96 8.91
C ASP A 77 -1.26 3.32 7.73
N GLN A 78 -0.58 2.47 6.96
CA GLN A 78 -1.15 1.90 5.73
C GLN A 78 -1.78 0.54 5.93
N CYS A 79 -1.20 -0.32 6.76
CA CYS A 79 -1.82 -1.61 7.02
C CYS A 79 -3.01 -1.42 7.96
N SER A 80 -2.96 -0.58 9.00
CA SER A 80 -4.13 -0.40 9.89
C SER A 80 -5.38 0.11 9.15
N SER A 81 -5.20 1.03 8.21
CA SER A 81 -6.28 1.53 7.35
C SER A 81 -6.89 0.46 6.43
N CYS A 82 -6.17 -0.65 6.22
CA CYS A 82 -6.60 -1.81 5.42
C CYS A 82 -7.01 -3.04 6.25
N THR A 83 -6.43 -3.27 7.44
CA THR A 83 -6.45 -4.56 8.17
C THR A 83 -7.40 -4.59 9.36
N TYR A 84 -7.76 -3.45 9.94
CA TYR A 84 -8.47 -3.43 11.23
C TYR A 84 -9.77 -2.64 11.16
N ARG A 85 -10.75 -3.20 10.45
CA ARG A 85 -12.16 -2.80 10.64
C ARG A 85 -13.01 -4.00 10.99
N ILE A 86 -13.79 -3.82 12.06
CA ILE A 86 -14.80 -4.78 12.52
C ILE A 86 -15.72 -5.11 11.33
N GLY A 87 -15.68 -6.37 10.86
CA GLY A 87 -16.50 -6.84 9.73
C GLY A 87 -15.73 -7.24 8.47
N GLN A 88 -14.41 -7.07 8.40
CA GLN A 88 -13.58 -7.63 7.32
C GLN A 88 -13.60 -9.17 7.39
N LYS A 89 -14.09 -9.84 6.34
CA LYS A 89 -14.18 -11.33 6.27
C LYS A 89 -12.97 -12.00 5.63
N LYS A 90 -12.03 -11.22 5.09
CA LYS A 90 -10.89 -11.72 4.32
C LYS A 90 -9.60 -11.40 5.05
N ASP A 91 -8.71 -12.38 5.09
CA ASP A 91 -7.36 -12.20 5.61
C ASP A 91 -6.57 -11.26 4.71
N VAL A 92 -6.01 -10.22 5.33
CA VAL A 92 -5.17 -9.24 4.65
C VAL A 92 -3.71 -9.67 4.82
N ILE A 93 -3.05 -9.98 3.71
CA ILE A 93 -1.62 -10.36 3.71
C ILE A 93 -0.78 -9.19 3.23
N VAL A 94 0.24 -8.86 4.03
CA VAL A 94 1.20 -7.79 3.72
C VAL A 94 2.51 -8.42 3.24
N TYR A 95 2.90 -8.06 2.02
CA TYR A 95 4.17 -8.42 1.41
C TYR A 95 5.09 -7.20 1.43
N ARG A 96 6.26 -7.36 2.02
CA ARG A 96 7.34 -6.38 1.93
C ARG A 96 8.39 -6.90 0.96
N LEU A 97 8.66 -6.13 -0.09
CA LEU A 97 9.77 -6.40 -0.98
C LEU A 97 11.03 -5.78 -0.39
N ILE A 98 12.11 -6.55 -0.33
CA ILE A 98 13.41 -6.12 0.18
C ILE A 98 14.45 -6.61 -0.80
N THR A 99 15.25 -5.69 -1.33
CA THR A 99 16.33 -6.05 -2.25
C THR A 99 17.54 -6.53 -1.45
N SER A 100 18.06 -7.72 -1.77
CA SER A 100 19.27 -8.25 -1.14
C SER A 100 20.51 -7.49 -1.59
N GLY A 101 21.48 -7.29 -0.69
CA GLY A 101 22.74 -6.60 -0.97
C GLY A 101 22.64 -5.08 -1.02
N THR A 102 21.48 -4.49 -0.77
CA THR A 102 21.29 -3.02 -0.75
C THR A 102 21.27 -2.46 0.66
N THR A 103 21.25 -1.12 0.77
CA THR A 103 21.05 -0.41 2.04
C THR A 103 19.72 -0.78 2.70
N GLU A 104 18.70 -1.15 1.93
CA GLU A 104 17.38 -1.58 2.42
C GLU A 104 17.50 -2.80 3.33
N GLU A 105 18.30 -3.80 2.94
CA GLU A 105 18.53 -5.00 3.74
C GLU A 105 19.21 -4.65 5.08
N LYS A 106 20.17 -3.73 5.07
CA LYS A 106 20.87 -3.28 6.29
C LYS A 106 19.92 -2.57 7.26
N ILE A 107 19.04 -1.73 6.74
CA ILE A 107 18.01 -1.02 7.52
C ILE A 107 17.02 -2.02 8.10
N TYR A 108 16.54 -2.97 7.28
CA TYR A 108 15.62 -4.02 7.73
C TYR A 108 16.21 -4.88 8.85
N ARG A 109 17.46 -5.35 8.70
CA ARG A 109 18.13 -6.15 9.75
C ARG A 109 18.22 -5.40 11.08
N LYS A 110 18.47 -4.09 11.06
CA LYS A 110 18.50 -3.27 12.29
C LYS A 110 17.13 -3.13 12.95
N GLN A 111 16.04 -3.32 12.22
CA GLN A 111 14.67 -3.10 12.69
C GLN A 111 14.01 -4.39 13.22
N VAL A 112 14.43 -5.54 12.71
CA VAL A 112 13.93 -6.85 13.16
C VAL A 112 14.70 -7.36 14.38
N CYS A 113 16.00 -7.06 14.48
CA CYS A 113 16.85 -7.54 15.57
C CYS A 113 16.81 -6.64 16.83
N VAL A 114 15.71 -5.91 17.07
CA VAL A 114 15.51 -5.09 18.28
C VAL A 114 14.64 -5.84 19.27
#